data_AF-A0A5N6ZS58-F1
#
_entry.id   AF-A0A5N6ZS58-F1
#
_cell.length_a   1.000
_cell.length_b   1.000
_cell.length_c   1.000
_cell.angle_alpha   90.00
_cell.angle_beta   90.00
_cell.angle_gamma   90.00
#
_symmetry.space_group_name_H-M   'P 1'
#
loop_
_entity.id
_entity.type
_entity.pdbx_description
1 polymer ?
#
loop_
_entity_poly.entity_id
_entity_poly.type
_entity_poly.pdbx_seq_one_letter_code
_entity_poly.pdbx_strand_id
1 'polypeptide(L)'
;MSAEQSQPSESSFVDSVASIIQDPPVSSDRVPRSRNTKKPPTPTAQSLFYALKEEIIQTNGPSFIERGGIPPEIGYLVARSLSEDDKVERKSVRISYNPINQKLSIKMPSHIDDVIVNWGSNELVRAGVTGFFTILELDEVSLSSTCRFDNFPIPWQSIYKEPDLVFVYGPMNHPTVLVEVGYSQSWPSLLQDKDVWFQAAPTVNVIVLVKWDKRTNSRVAGYLELFRRGAPNPTHIDIFPIPAPSAPQTLTFRRDDFYPPGTMLPAGRSTSDLWQWDINNLRMRTINAMNAEGTVPA
;
A
#
# COMPACT_ATOMS: atom_id res chain seq x y z
N MET A 1 -49.55 -17.10 -36.76
CA MET A 1 -48.50 -16.10 -36.45
C MET A 1 -47.18 -16.84 -36.56
N SER A 2 -46.64 -17.09 -37.77
CA SER A 2 -45.89 -16.14 -38.63
C SER A 2 -44.66 -15.61 -37.88
N ALA A 3 -43.41 -15.68 -38.35
CA ALA A 3 -42.81 -16.08 -39.62
C ALA A 3 -41.31 -16.39 -39.37
N GLU A 4 -40.76 -17.41 -40.05
CA GLU A 4 -39.70 -17.32 -41.07
C GLU A 4 -38.28 -16.92 -40.59
N GLN A 5 -37.42 -17.95 -40.51
CA GLN A 5 -35.99 -17.85 -40.73
C GLN A 5 -35.70 -17.63 -42.22
N SER A 6 -34.80 -16.73 -42.55
CA SER A 6 -34.13 -16.70 -43.86
C SER A 6 -32.74 -16.06 -43.73
N GLN A 7 -31.70 -16.86 -43.99
CA GLN A 7 -30.42 -16.36 -44.50
C GLN A 7 -30.64 -15.82 -45.92
N PRO A 8 -29.67 -15.06 -46.45
CA PRO A 8 -28.96 -15.64 -47.59
C PRO A 8 -27.46 -15.38 -47.64
N SER A 9 -26.83 -16.26 -48.41
CA SER A 9 -25.45 -16.38 -48.83
C SER A 9 -25.14 -15.66 -50.15
N GLU A 10 -23.86 -15.27 -50.28
CA GLU A 10 -23.00 -15.30 -51.47
C GLU A 10 -23.24 -14.45 -52.74
N SER A 11 -22.17 -13.70 -53.07
CA SER A 11 -21.56 -13.47 -54.40
C SER A 11 -22.40 -12.70 -55.44
N SER A 12 -21.90 -12.02 -56.47
CA SER A 12 -20.59 -11.77 -57.09
C SER A 12 -20.84 -10.74 -58.23
N PHE A 13 -19.83 -9.92 -58.60
CA PHE A 13 -19.46 -9.48 -60.00
C PHE A 13 -20.54 -8.88 -60.96
N VAL A 14 -20.37 -7.93 -61.89
CA VAL A 14 -19.30 -7.13 -62.56
C VAL A 14 -20.01 -5.92 -63.24
N ASP A 15 -19.30 -4.82 -63.54
CA ASP A 15 -19.21 -4.12 -64.86
C ASP A 15 -18.68 -2.68 -64.63
N SER A 16 -17.46 -2.27 -65.03
CA SER A 16 -16.81 -2.17 -66.35
C SER A 16 -17.26 -0.96 -67.18
N VAL A 17 -16.45 0.12 -67.22
CA VAL A 17 -16.21 0.97 -68.42
C VAL A 17 -14.81 1.59 -68.35
N ALA A 18 -14.13 1.56 -69.50
CA ALA A 18 -12.77 1.95 -69.84
C ALA A 18 -12.48 3.47 -69.83
N SER A 19 -11.21 3.87 -69.68
CA SER A 19 -10.30 4.22 -70.80
C SER A 19 -9.12 5.08 -70.35
N ILE A 20 -8.01 4.89 -71.07
CA ILE A 20 -6.64 5.33 -70.85
C ILE A 20 -6.42 6.74 -71.40
N ILE A 21 -5.75 7.63 -70.64
CA ILE A 21 -4.91 8.71 -71.17
C ILE A 21 -3.66 8.83 -70.27
N GLN A 22 -2.47 8.67 -70.86
CA GLN A 22 -1.16 8.92 -70.25
C GLN A 22 -0.68 10.35 -70.57
N ASP A 23 -0.03 11.00 -69.59
CA ASP A 23 1.19 11.84 -69.66
C ASP A 23 1.25 12.80 -68.44
N PRO A 24 2.41 13.38 -68.02
CA PRO A 24 3.79 12.88 -67.84
C PRO A 24 4.25 13.07 -66.35
N PRO A 25 5.49 12.73 -65.92
CA PRO A 25 5.81 12.71 -64.48
C PRO A 25 6.15 14.11 -63.95
N VAL A 26 5.34 14.59 -63.01
CA VAL A 26 5.64 15.80 -62.23
C VAL A 26 6.27 15.39 -60.90
N SER A 27 7.51 15.86 -60.72
CA SER A 27 8.28 15.81 -59.50
C SER A 27 7.64 16.62 -58.37
N SER A 28 7.92 16.20 -57.13
CA SER A 28 7.55 16.81 -55.85
C SER A 28 6.22 16.34 -55.25
N ASP A 29 6.30 15.42 -54.28
CA ASP A 29 5.70 15.73 -52.99
C ASP A 29 6.48 15.16 -51.81
N ARG A 30 6.86 16.08 -50.93
CA ARG A 30 7.48 15.85 -49.63
C ARG A 30 6.57 14.98 -48.78
N VAL A 31 6.99 13.75 -48.51
CA VAL A 31 6.47 12.98 -47.38
C VAL A 31 6.85 13.71 -46.08
N PRO A 32 5.89 14.11 -45.21
CA PRO A 32 6.22 14.67 -43.92
C PRO A 32 6.87 13.57 -43.08
N ARG A 33 8.15 13.75 -42.73
CA ARG A 33 8.81 12.90 -41.73
C ARG A 33 8.01 12.99 -40.44
N SER A 34 7.38 11.88 -40.09
CA SER A 34 6.92 11.57 -38.73
C SER A 34 7.94 12.07 -37.72
N ARG A 35 7.53 12.97 -36.83
CA ARG A 35 8.28 13.29 -35.62
C ARG A 35 8.37 11.99 -34.83
N ASN A 36 9.51 11.31 -34.94
CA ASN A 36 9.97 10.39 -33.92
C ASN A 36 10.06 11.19 -32.62
N THR A 37 8.98 11.20 -31.84
CA THR A 37 9.00 11.52 -30.42
C THR A 37 9.82 10.41 -29.77
N LYS A 38 11.14 10.55 -29.79
CA LYS A 38 12.04 9.70 -29.01
C LYS A 38 11.51 9.74 -27.59
N LYS A 39 10.98 8.61 -27.10
CA LYS A 39 10.70 8.46 -25.68
C LYS A 39 11.98 8.82 -24.94
N PRO A 40 11.90 9.66 -23.89
CA PRO A 40 13.09 9.99 -23.11
C PRO A 40 13.75 8.68 -22.64
N PRO A 41 15.09 8.63 -22.60
CA PRO A 41 15.80 7.43 -22.17
C PRO A 41 15.32 7.02 -20.78
N THR A 42 15.07 5.73 -20.58
CA THR A 42 14.73 5.19 -19.27
C THR A 42 15.84 5.55 -18.29
N PRO A 43 15.52 6.18 -17.14
CA PRO A 43 16.54 6.54 -16.17
C PRO A 43 17.28 5.30 -15.69
N THR A 44 18.60 5.40 -15.55
CA THR A 44 19.40 4.33 -14.95
C THR A 44 19.11 4.27 -13.45
N ALA A 45 19.30 3.11 -12.82
CA ALA A 45 19.16 2.96 -11.38
C ALA A 45 19.99 4.00 -10.60
N GLN A 46 21.22 4.27 -11.05
CA GLN A 46 22.10 5.26 -10.44
C GLN A 46 21.53 6.69 -10.53
N SER A 47 21.03 7.09 -11.69
CA SER A 47 20.44 8.43 -11.86
C SER A 47 19.17 8.60 -11.02
N LEU A 48 18.34 7.56 -10.93
CA LEU A 48 17.11 7.59 -10.15
C LEU A 48 17.42 7.64 -8.64
N PHE A 49 18.39 6.85 -8.18
CA PHE A 49 18.87 6.87 -6.81
C PHE A 49 19.33 8.27 -6.39
N TYR A 50 20.24 8.90 -7.14
CA TYR A 50 20.74 10.23 -6.77
C TYR A 50 19.66 11.31 -6.83
N ALA A 51 18.75 11.25 -7.81
CA ALA A 51 17.64 12.19 -7.90
C ALA A 51 16.72 12.10 -6.67
N LEU A 52 16.32 10.89 -6.28
CA LEU A 52 15.46 10.67 -5.11
C LEU A 52 16.16 10.99 -3.81
N LYS A 53 17.44 10.63 -3.67
CA LYS A 53 18.26 10.96 -2.51
C LYS A 53 18.29 12.47 -2.29
N GLU A 54 18.55 13.25 -3.35
CA GLU A 54 18.59 14.70 -3.25
C GLU A 54 17.23 15.27 -2.84
N GLU A 55 16.15 14.80 -3.46
CA GLU A 55 14.78 15.21 -3.14
C GLU A 55 14.41 14.89 -1.67
N ILE A 56 14.76 13.71 -1.18
CA ILE A 56 14.57 13.31 0.22
C ILE A 56 15.32 14.24 1.17
N ILE A 57 16.60 14.51 0.90
CA ILE A 57 17.45 15.35 1.76
C ILE A 57 16.89 16.78 1.82
N GLN A 58 16.48 17.33 0.66
CA GLN A 58 15.96 18.69 0.54
C GLN A 58 14.53 18.84 1.09
N THR A 59 13.75 17.77 1.19
CA THR A 59 12.38 17.83 1.69
C THR A 59 12.38 18.12 3.20
N ASN A 60 11.65 19.15 3.62
CA ASN A 60 11.51 19.51 5.03
C ASN A 60 10.16 19.04 5.58
N GLY A 61 10.20 18.32 6.70
CA GLY A 61 9.01 17.82 7.37
C GLY A 61 8.33 16.63 6.67
N PRO A 62 7.10 16.28 7.10
CA PRO A 62 6.37 15.15 6.56
C PRO A 62 5.99 15.32 5.09
N SER A 63 6.15 14.26 4.31
CA SER A 63 5.91 14.29 2.87
C SER A 63 5.74 12.88 2.29
N PHE A 64 5.23 12.80 1.07
CA PHE A 64 5.06 11.54 0.34
C PHE A 64 5.52 11.73 -1.10
N ILE A 65 6.56 11.00 -1.49
CA ILE A 65 7.14 11.01 -2.83
C ILE A 65 6.74 9.71 -3.52
N GLU A 66 6.25 9.81 -4.74
CA GLU A 66 5.85 8.67 -5.54
C GLU A 66 6.39 8.77 -6.97
N ARG A 67 6.88 7.65 -7.50
CA ARG A 67 7.37 7.52 -8.88
C ARG A 67 6.80 6.26 -9.50
N GLY A 68 6.19 6.38 -10.68
CA GLY A 68 5.65 5.25 -11.45
C GLY A 68 6.49 4.92 -12.68
N GLY A 69 6.22 3.77 -13.29
CA GLY A 69 6.88 3.32 -14.53
C GLY A 69 8.34 2.93 -14.35
N ILE A 70 8.73 2.51 -13.13
CA ILE A 70 10.07 2.03 -12.83
C ILE A 70 10.12 0.50 -12.98
N PRO A 71 10.96 -0.04 -13.88
CA PRO A 71 11.10 -1.49 -14.05
C PRO A 71 11.50 -2.23 -12.75
N PRO A 72 11.04 -3.49 -12.54
CA PRO A 72 11.29 -4.28 -11.33
C PRO A 72 12.73 -4.29 -10.84
N GLU A 73 13.68 -4.53 -11.75
CA GLU A 73 15.10 -4.63 -11.46
C GLU A 73 15.71 -3.28 -11.02
N ILE A 74 15.17 -2.17 -11.53
CA ILE A 74 15.62 -0.82 -11.17
C ILE A 74 14.98 -0.40 -9.84
N GLY A 75 13.66 -0.58 -9.71
CA GLY A 75 12.91 -0.09 -8.55
C GLY A 75 13.29 -0.80 -7.27
N TYR A 76 13.47 -2.12 -7.32
CA TYR A 76 13.96 -2.91 -6.19
C TYR A 76 15.37 -2.49 -5.77
N LEU A 77 16.29 -2.37 -6.74
CA LEU A 77 17.67 -1.97 -6.47
C LEU A 77 17.74 -0.57 -5.86
N VAL A 78 16.96 0.38 -6.38
CA VAL A 78 16.91 1.76 -5.86
C VAL A 78 16.30 1.81 -4.47
N ALA A 79 15.20 1.10 -4.22
CA ALA A 79 14.57 1.04 -2.90
C ALA A 79 15.56 0.54 -1.84
N ARG A 80 16.24 -0.57 -2.13
CA ARG A 80 17.27 -1.13 -1.25
C ARG A 80 18.45 -0.18 -1.05
N SER A 81 18.97 0.42 -2.12
CA SER A 81 20.10 1.36 -2.02
C SER A 81 19.75 2.61 -1.21
N LEU A 82 18.51 3.11 -1.30
CA LEU A 82 18.04 4.22 -0.48
C LEU A 82 17.95 3.83 1.00
N SER A 83 17.51 2.61 1.32
CA SER A 83 17.41 2.12 2.70
C SER A 83 18.76 1.94 3.39
N GLU A 84 19.81 1.70 2.62
CA GLU A 84 21.18 1.48 3.10
C GLU A 84 22.00 2.79 3.15
N ASP A 85 21.41 3.95 2.80
CA ASP A 85 22.11 5.24 2.76
C ASP A 85 21.91 6.06 4.04
N ASP A 86 23.00 6.33 4.78
CA ASP A 86 22.96 7.08 6.04
C ASP A 86 22.28 8.46 5.95
N LYS A 87 22.30 9.14 4.79
CA LYS A 87 21.66 10.46 4.67
C LYS A 87 20.16 10.32 4.50
N VAL A 88 19.72 9.25 3.84
CA VAL A 88 18.30 8.90 3.71
C VAL A 88 17.76 8.37 5.04
N GLU A 89 18.51 7.52 5.75
CA GLU A 89 18.15 7.00 7.07
C GLU A 89 17.88 8.12 8.09
N ARG A 90 18.72 9.17 8.10
CA ARG A 90 18.55 10.35 8.97
C ARG A 90 17.25 11.13 8.74
N LYS A 91 16.54 10.88 7.63
CA LYS A 91 15.22 11.44 7.35
C LYS A 91 14.07 10.55 7.82
N SER A 92 14.39 9.39 8.41
CA SER A 92 13.46 8.42 8.98
C SER A 92 12.34 8.02 8.00
N VAL A 93 12.71 7.85 6.73
CA VAL A 93 11.75 7.52 5.67
C VAL A 93 11.19 6.10 5.84
N ARG A 94 10.09 5.82 5.14
CA ARG A 94 9.57 4.49 4.85
C ARG A 94 9.52 4.27 3.36
N ILE A 95 10.13 3.20 2.87
CA ILE A 95 10.31 2.92 1.45
C ILE A 95 9.46 1.70 1.05
N SER A 96 8.76 1.81 -0.07
CA SER A 96 7.99 0.72 -0.66
C SER A 96 8.18 0.70 -2.17
N TYR A 97 8.45 -0.46 -2.74
CA TYR A 97 8.44 -0.68 -4.18
C TYR A 97 7.52 -1.85 -4.55
N ASN A 98 6.61 -1.60 -5.47
CA ASN A 98 5.68 -2.57 -6.03
C ASN A 98 6.00 -2.80 -7.52
N PRO A 99 6.50 -3.99 -7.91
CA PRO A 99 6.86 -4.30 -9.29
C PRO A 99 5.65 -4.50 -10.21
N ILE A 100 4.44 -4.74 -9.67
CA ILE A 100 3.23 -4.99 -10.45
C ILE A 100 2.77 -3.71 -11.14
N ASN A 101 2.71 -2.62 -10.38
CA ASN A 101 2.33 -1.30 -10.88
C ASN A 101 3.57 -0.41 -11.13
N GLN A 102 4.77 -0.96 -10.99
CA GLN A 102 6.05 -0.29 -11.21
C GLN A 102 6.19 1.01 -10.42
N LYS A 103 5.74 0.99 -9.16
CA LYS A 103 5.64 2.17 -8.31
C LYS A 103 6.62 2.10 -7.14
N LEU A 104 7.45 3.13 -7.01
CA LEU A 104 8.29 3.40 -5.85
C LEU A 104 7.66 4.54 -5.04
N SER A 105 7.48 4.32 -3.75
CA SER A 105 6.92 5.28 -2.81
C SER A 105 7.88 5.47 -1.63
N ILE A 106 8.07 6.72 -1.24
CA ILE A 106 8.88 7.13 -0.09
C ILE A 106 8.03 8.03 0.78
N LYS A 107 7.78 7.60 2.02
CA LYS A 107 7.03 8.35 3.02
C LYS A 107 8.00 8.94 4.04
N MET A 108 7.86 10.23 4.33
CA MET A 108 8.45 10.92 5.48
C MET A 108 7.31 11.11 6.49
N PRO A 109 7.22 10.28 7.54
CA PRO A 109 6.07 10.28 8.45
C PRO A 109 5.87 11.61 9.21
N SER A 110 4.62 11.89 9.52
CA SER A 110 4.18 12.94 10.44
C SER A 110 3.98 12.38 11.86
N HIS A 111 3.74 13.25 12.85
CA HIS A 111 3.36 12.78 14.18
C HIS A 111 2.02 12.03 14.15
N ILE A 112 1.10 12.43 13.26
CA ILE A 112 -0.18 11.72 13.05
C ILE A 112 0.06 10.31 12.48
N ASP A 113 1.02 10.14 11.57
CA ASP A 113 1.37 8.82 11.03
C ASP A 113 1.91 7.89 12.14
N ASP A 114 2.79 8.40 13.01
CA ASP A 114 3.44 7.62 14.06
C ASP A 114 2.53 7.26 15.26
N VAL A 115 1.31 7.82 15.33
CA VAL A 115 0.34 7.49 16.39
C VAL A 115 0.08 5.98 16.47
N ILE A 116 0.11 5.29 15.32
CA ILE A 116 -0.22 3.87 15.26
C ILE A 116 0.75 3.01 16.06
N VAL A 117 2.03 3.39 16.10
CA VAL A 117 3.08 2.68 16.83
C VAL A 117 2.82 2.76 18.34
N ASN A 118 2.49 3.96 18.82
CA ASN A 118 2.17 4.21 20.21
C ASN A 118 0.86 3.52 20.63
N TRP A 119 -0.15 3.49 19.76
CA TRP A 119 -1.38 2.77 20.01
C TRP A 119 -1.14 1.26 20.09
N GLY A 120 -0.53 0.66 19.06
CA GLY A 120 -0.27 -0.77 19.03
C GLY A 120 0.63 -1.26 20.17
N SER A 121 1.65 -0.47 20.54
CA SER A 121 2.51 -0.80 21.69
C SER A 121 1.73 -0.81 23.00
N ASN A 122 0.82 0.16 23.20
CA ASN A 122 -0.02 0.20 24.39
C ASN A 122 -1.00 -0.97 24.43
N GLU A 123 -1.60 -1.31 23.29
CA GLU A 123 -2.51 -2.46 23.22
C GLU A 123 -1.74 -3.76 23.50
N LEU A 124 -0.51 -3.94 22.99
CA LEU A 124 0.27 -5.15 23.25
C LEU A 124 0.58 -5.32 24.75
N VAL A 125 0.93 -4.23 25.44
CA VAL A 125 1.10 -4.24 26.90
C VAL A 125 -0.20 -4.67 27.58
N ARG A 126 -1.35 -4.13 27.15
CA ARG A 126 -2.65 -4.54 27.69
C ARG A 126 -2.92 -6.02 27.44
N ALA A 127 -2.60 -6.54 26.26
CA ALA A 127 -2.78 -7.95 25.91
C ALA A 127 -1.97 -8.90 26.81
N GLY A 128 -0.76 -8.51 27.20
CA GLY A 128 0.02 -9.26 28.20
C GLY A 128 -0.61 -9.21 29.59
N VAL A 129 -1.03 -8.02 30.04
CA VAL A 129 -1.64 -7.82 31.37
C VAL A 129 -2.98 -8.54 31.52
N THR A 130 -3.81 -8.55 30.48
CA THR A 130 -5.13 -9.22 30.50
C THR A 130 -5.03 -10.72 30.21
N GLY A 131 -3.83 -11.24 29.93
CA GLY A 131 -3.61 -12.65 29.63
C GLY A 131 -4.10 -13.07 28.25
N PHE A 132 -4.36 -12.13 27.33
CA PHE A 132 -4.56 -12.46 25.92
C PHE A 132 -3.29 -13.14 25.39
N PHE A 133 -2.11 -12.54 25.54
CA PHE A 133 -0.85 -13.27 25.32
C PHE A 133 -0.26 -13.72 26.65
N THR A 134 0.20 -14.96 26.71
CA THR A 134 1.12 -15.42 27.75
C THR A 134 2.51 -14.87 27.50
N ILE A 135 3.39 -14.92 28.51
CA ILE A 135 4.81 -14.56 28.35
C ILE A 135 5.46 -15.41 27.25
N LEU A 136 5.19 -16.72 27.21
CA LEU A 136 5.72 -17.62 26.18
C LEU A 136 5.21 -17.26 24.77
N GLU A 137 3.97 -16.79 24.65
CA GLU A 137 3.47 -16.29 23.36
C GLU A 137 4.16 -14.98 22.97
N LEU A 138 4.49 -14.11 23.93
CA LEU A 138 5.22 -12.85 23.67
C LEU A 138 6.70 -13.06 23.34
N ASP A 139 7.28 -14.22 23.67
CA ASP A 139 8.62 -14.61 23.20
C ASP A 139 8.63 -14.92 21.68
N GLU A 140 7.47 -15.30 21.12
CA GLU A 140 7.30 -15.65 19.71
C GLU A 140 6.62 -14.54 18.88
N VAL A 141 5.68 -13.80 19.47
CA VAL A 141 4.96 -12.70 18.82
C VAL A 141 5.61 -11.36 19.17
N SER A 142 6.23 -10.75 18.18
CA SER A 142 6.89 -9.45 18.30
C SER A 142 6.12 -8.35 17.57
N LEU A 143 6.16 -7.13 18.12
CA LEU A 143 5.66 -5.91 17.49
C LEU A 143 6.83 -5.05 17.03
N SER A 144 6.77 -4.53 15.81
CA SER A 144 7.81 -3.65 15.26
C SER A 144 7.25 -2.59 14.31
N SER A 145 7.94 -1.46 14.16
CA SER A 145 7.53 -0.31 13.33
C SER A 145 8.65 0.24 12.42
N THR A 146 9.77 -0.48 12.34
CA THR A 146 10.96 -0.15 11.54
C THR A 146 11.49 -1.37 10.78
N CYS A 147 10.63 -2.34 10.51
CA CYS A 147 11.00 -3.54 9.78
C CYS A 147 11.00 -3.31 8.27
N ARG A 148 11.94 -4.00 7.61
CA ARG A 148 12.02 -4.12 6.16
C ARG A 148 11.72 -5.56 5.75
N PHE A 149 10.96 -5.71 4.69
CA PHE A 149 10.69 -6.99 4.03
C PHE A 149 11.09 -6.87 2.56
N ASP A 150 12.08 -7.65 2.15
CA ASP A 150 12.64 -7.67 0.80
C ASP A 150 12.98 -9.11 0.33
N ASN A 151 12.48 -10.11 1.07
CA ASN A 151 12.72 -11.55 0.86
C ASN A 151 11.45 -12.28 0.37
N PHE A 152 10.62 -11.61 -0.42
CA PHE A 152 9.39 -12.18 -0.99
C PHE A 152 9.71 -13.34 -1.96
N PRO A 153 8.87 -14.40 -1.98
CA PRO A 153 9.10 -15.57 -2.84
C PRO A 153 8.83 -15.26 -4.31
N ILE A 154 9.28 -16.13 -5.22
CA ILE A 154 8.92 -16.04 -6.65
C ILE A 154 7.38 -16.12 -6.82
N PRO A 155 6.75 -15.30 -7.69
CA PRO A 155 7.33 -14.33 -8.65
C PRO A 155 7.48 -12.89 -8.10
N TRP A 156 7.43 -12.74 -6.78
CA TRP A 156 7.37 -11.46 -6.07
C TRP A 156 8.72 -10.94 -5.56
N GLN A 157 9.84 -11.54 -5.99
CA GLN A 157 11.18 -11.26 -5.48
C GLN A 157 11.67 -9.82 -5.65
N SER A 158 10.97 -9.00 -6.46
CA SER A 158 11.28 -7.59 -6.65
C SER A 158 10.37 -6.66 -5.85
N ILE A 159 9.63 -7.17 -4.87
CA ILE A 159 8.92 -6.33 -3.89
C ILE A 159 9.90 -5.85 -2.83
N TYR A 160 9.73 -4.60 -2.41
CA TYR A 160 10.38 -4.02 -1.24
C TYR A 160 9.31 -3.34 -0.38
N LYS A 161 9.26 -3.62 0.93
CA LYS A 161 8.24 -3.06 1.81
C LYS A 161 8.78 -2.68 3.19
N GLU A 162 8.42 -1.49 3.66
CA GLU A 162 8.59 -1.02 5.04
C GLU A 162 7.23 -0.55 5.60
N PRO A 163 6.46 -1.45 6.23
CA PRO A 163 5.16 -1.11 6.81
C PRO A 163 5.29 -0.25 8.07
N ASP A 164 4.23 0.44 8.47
CA ASP A 164 4.23 1.33 9.64
C ASP A 164 4.24 0.57 10.98
N LEU A 165 3.54 -0.56 11.03
CA LEU A 165 3.48 -1.41 12.21
C LEU A 165 3.24 -2.87 11.80
N VAL A 166 3.91 -3.81 12.43
CA VAL A 166 3.76 -5.24 12.17
C VAL A 166 3.76 -6.06 13.45
N PHE A 167 2.98 -7.15 13.43
CA PHE A 167 3.18 -8.29 14.30
C PHE A 167 3.86 -9.41 13.50
N VAL A 168 4.96 -9.93 14.02
CA VAL A 168 5.74 -11.01 13.42
C VAL A 168 5.76 -12.18 14.39
N TYR A 169 5.54 -13.39 13.87
CA TYR A 169 5.61 -14.63 14.61
C TYR A 169 6.90 -15.40 14.27
N GLY A 170 7.71 -15.68 15.29
CA GLY A 170 8.98 -16.38 15.19
C GLY A 170 10.09 -15.60 14.46
N PRO A 171 11.27 -16.20 14.29
CA PRO A 171 12.40 -15.54 13.66
C PRO A 171 12.21 -15.43 12.14
N MET A 172 11.99 -14.21 11.66
CA MET A 172 12.19 -13.79 10.26
C MET A 172 11.18 -14.30 9.23
N ASN A 173 9.90 -14.36 9.58
CA ASN A 173 8.82 -14.49 8.61
C ASN A 173 8.24 -13.12 8.22
N HIS A 174 7.59 -13.07 7.05
CA HIS A 174 6.65 -11.99 6.74
C HIS A 174 5.60 -11.87 7.87
N PRO A 175 5.04 -10.66 8.11
CA PRO A 175 4.16 -10.43 9.24
C PRO A 175 2.89 -11.28 9.19
N THR A 176 2.24 -11.46 10.34
CA THR A 176 0.91 -12.08 10.44
C THR A 176 -0.19 -11.02 10.47
N VAL A 177 0.09 -9.89 11.13
CA VAL A 177 -0.75 -8.69 11.13
C VAL A 177 0.11 -7.49 10.78
N LEU A 178 -0.38 -6.59 9.94
CA LEU A 178 0.29 -5.32 9.66
C LEU A 178 -0.68 -4.15 9.60
N VAL A 179 -0.16 -2.95 9.83
CA VAL A 179 -0.88 -1.68 9.70
C VAL A 179 -0.14 -0.78 8.73
N GLU A 180 -0.88 -0.18 7.81
CA GLU A 180 -0.39 0.85 6.87
C GLU A 180 -1.21 2.11 7.05
N VAL A 181 -0.53 3.25 7.13
CA VAL A 181 -1.08 4.57 7.35
C VAL A 181 -0.87 5.42 6.11
N GLY A 182 -1.96 5.93 5.55
CA GLY A 182 -1.94 6.87 4.43
C GLY A 182 -2.54 8.21 4.83
N TYR A 183 -1.67 9.18 5.11
CA TYR A 183 -2.08 10.58 5.20
C TYR A 183 -2.11 11.23 3.81
N SER A 184 -0.94 11.40 3.20
CA SER A 184 -0.79 11.93 1.84
C SER A 184 -0.97 10.87 0.75
N GLN A 185 -0.85 9.59 1.10
CA GLN A 185 -1.10 8.48 0.18
C GLN A 185 -2.60 8.35 -0.11
N SER A 186 -2.96 8.12 -1.38
CA SER A 186 -4.35 7.96 -1.78
C SER A 186 -4.92 6.61 -1.32
N TRP A 187 -6.23 6.58 -1.04
CA TRP A 187 -6.91 5.35 -0.65
C TRP A 187 -6.78 4.20 -1.69
N PRO A 188 -6.94 4.45 -3.01
CA PRO A 188 -6.69 3.41 -4.00
C PRO A 188 -5.26 2.85 -3.96
N SER A 189 -4.26 3.68 -3.62
CA SER A 189 -2.88 3.19 -3.49
C SER A 189 -2.71 2.30 -2.26
N LEU A 190 -3.31 2.64 -1.12
CA LEU A 190 -3.30 1.79 0.08
C LEU A 190 -3.97 0.43 -0.18
N LEU A 191 -5.08 0.41 -0.92
CA LEU A 191 -5.74 -0.84 -1.30
C LEU A 191 -4.86 -1.72 -2.18
N GLN A 192 -4.08 -1.12 -3.09
CA GLN A 192 -3.09 -1.86 -3.89
C GLN A 192 -1.98 -2.44 -3.00
N ASP A 193 -1.51 -1.69 -2.00
CA ASP A 193 -0.50 -2.19 -1.06
C ASP A 193 -1.01 -3.38 -0.25
N LYS A 194 -2.26 -3.32 0.21
CA LYS A 194 -2.96 -4.45 0.83
C LYS A 194 -3.00 -5.68 -0.08
N ASP A 195 -3.36 -5.50 -1.36
CA ASP A 195 -3.45 -6.61 -2.31
C ASP A 195 -2.11 -7.29 -2.54
N VAL A 196 -1.04 -6.50 -2.62
CA VAL A 196 0.34 -7.02 -2.73
C VAL A 196 0.68 -7.86 -1.51
N TRP A 197 0.44 -7.36 -0.30
CA TRP A 197 0.72 -8.10 0.92
C TRP A 197 -0.03 -9.44 0.98
N PHE A 198 -1.33 -9.46 0.66
CA PHE A 198 -2.07 -10.71 0.63
C PHE A 198 -1.58 -11.67 -0.46
N GLN A 199 -1.17 -11.19 -1.63
CA GLN A 199 -0.70 -12.05 -2.72
C GLN A 199 0.72 -12.60 -2.49
N ALA A 200 1.62 -11.76 -1.96
CA ALA A 200 3.05 -12.04 -1.90
C ALA A 200 3.52 -12.64 -0.58
N ALA A 201 2.78 -12.43 0.51
CA ALA A 201 3.13 -12.93 1.85
C ALA A 201 2.01 -13.85 2.40
N PRO A 202 2.11 -15.18 2.21
CA PRO A 202 1.09 -16.13 2.66
C PRO A 202 0.82 -16.13 4.16
N THR A 203 1.77 -15.66 4.97
CA THR A 203 1.65 -15.58 6.44
C THR A 203 0.78 -14.42 6.91
N VAL A 204 0.56 -13.39 6.07
CA VAL A 204 -0.26 -12.23 6.43
C VAL A 204 -1.72 -12.64 6.52
N ASN A 205 -2.30 -12.62 7.72
CA ASN A 205 -3.70 -12.91 7.97
C ASN A 205 -4.56 -11.64 7.96
N VAL A 206 -4.02 -10.54 8.48
CA VAL A 206 -4.75 -9.28 8.67
C VAL A 206 -3.94 -8.08 8.24
N ILE A 207 -4.62 -7.14 7.58
CA ILE A 207 -4.08 -5.83 7.21
C ILE A 207 -5.05 -4.78 7.71
N VAL A 208 -4.56 -3.83 8.50
CA VAL A 208 -5.30 -2.63 8.89
C VAL A 208 -4.81 -1.48 8.04
N LEU A 209 -5.71 -0.83 7.31
CA LEU A 209 -5.39 0.40 6.59
C LEU A 209 -5.98 1.58 7.38
N VAL A 210 -5.17 2.58 7.67
CA VAL A 210 -5.61 3.83 8.32
C VAL A 210 -5.48 4.96 7.32
N LYS A 211 -6.58 5.68 7.08
CA LYS A 211 -6.59 6.85 6.22
C LYS A 211 -6.81 8.10 7.04
N TRP A 212 -5.93 9.07 6.86
CA TRP A 212 -6.11 10.44 7.37
C TRP A 212 -6.33 11.38 6.20
N ASP A 213 -7.26 12.31 6.31
CA ASP A 213 -7.53 13.31 5.29
C ASP A 213 -7.45 14.71 5.88
N LYS A 214 -6.44 15.48 5.46
CA LYS A 214 -6.36 16.90 5.79
C LYS A 214 -7.46 17.65 5.05
N ARG A 215 -8.31 18.31 5.81
CA ARG A 215 -9.41 19.16 5.36
C ARG A 215 -9.01 20.63 5.42
N THR A 216 -9.89 21.50 4.96
CA THR A 216 -9.74 22.95 5.11
C THR A 216 -9.71 23.35 6.60
N ASN A 217 -9.17 24.53 6.90
CA ASN A 217 -9.09 25.09 8.26
C ASN A 217 -8.32 24.21 9.26
N SER A 218 -7.26 23.54 8.80
CA SER A 218 -6.41 22.67 9.63
C SER A 218 -7.18 21.56 10.35
N ARG A 219 -8.28 21.09 9.76
CA ARG A 219 -9.05 19.95 10.25
C ARG A 219 -8.53 18.65 9.66
N VAL A 220 -8.61 17.56 10.40
CA VAL A 220 -8.22 16.22 9.93
C VAL A 220 -9.34 15.23 10.22
N ALA A 221 -9.84 14.60 9.16
CA ALA A 221 -10.74 13.45 9.26
C ALA A 221 -9.91 12.16 9.19
N GLY A 222 -10.49 11.04 9.63
CA GLY A 222 -9.84 9.76 9.41
C GLY A 222 -10.71 8.57 9.76
N TYR A 223 -10.38 7.45 9.17
CA TYR A 223 -11.04 6.17 9.37
C TYR A 223 -10.01 5.05 9.24
N LEU A 224 -10.39 3.85 9.66
CA LEU A 224 -9.62 2.64 9.43
C LEU A 224 -10.47 1.51 8.89
N GLU A 225 -9.83 0.61 8.17
CA GLU A 225 -10.42 -0.63 7.71
C GLU A 225 -9.52 -1.82 8.02
N LEU A 226 -10.09 -2.83 8.69
CA LEU A 226 -9.43 -4.12 8.92
C LEU A 226 -9.88 -5.12 7.87
N PHE A 227 -8.91 -5.61 7.11
CA PHE A 227 -9.07 -6.65 6.12
C PHE A 227 -8.54 -7.96 6.66
N ARG A 228 -9.33 -9.03 6.56
CA ARG A 228 -8.87 -10.40 6.82
C ARG A 228 -8.70 -11.14 5.51
N ARG A 229 -7.66 -11.96 5.41
CA ARG A 229 -7.44 -12.83 4.26
C ARG A 229 -8.67 -13.70 4.02
N GLY A 230 -9.16 -13.71 2.78
CA GLY A 230 -10.31 -14.52 2.37
C GLY A 230 -11.68 -14.02 2.87
N ALA A 231 -11.74 -12.93 3.64
CA ALA A 231 -13.00 -12.33 4.03
C ALA A 231 -13.50 -11.35 2.94
N PRO A 232 -14.81 -11.31 2.66
CA PRO A 232 -15.33 -10.48 1.57
C PRO A 232 -15.37 -8.99 1.90
N ASN A 233 -15.59 -8.64 3.17
CA ASN A 233 -15.80 -7.25 3.60
C ASN A 233 -14.84 -6.88 4.74
N PRO A 234 -14.25 -5.67 4.70
CA PRO A 234 -13.49 -5.15 5.82
C PRO A 234 -14.41 -4.73 6.97
N THR A 235 -13.84 -4.63 8.16
CA THR A 235 -14.45 -3.90 9.27
C THR A 235 -14.04 -2.43 9.17
N HIS A 236 -15.01 -1.53 8.99
CA HIS A 236 -14.78 -0.09 8.86
C HIS A 236 -15.09 0.65 10.18
N ILE A 237 -14.23 1.57 10.58
CA ILE A 237 -14.42 2.41 11.77
C ILE A 237 -13.98 3.85 11.48
N ASP A 238 -14.91 4.78 11.65
CA ASP A 238 -14.59 6.22 11.66
C ASP A 238 -13.80 6.59 12.92
N ILE A 239 -12.67 7.26 12.75
CA ILE A 239 -11.88 7.82 13.84
C ILE A 239 -12.36 9.25 14.10
N PHE A 240 -12.37 10.08 13.06
CA PHE A 240 -12.91 11.44 13.05
C PHE A 240 -13.72 11.73 11.76
N PRO A 241 -14.91 12.35 11.87
CA PRO A 241 -15.56 12.78 13.12
C PRO A 241 -15.98 11.58 13.99
N ILE A 242 -16.13 11.80 15.29
CA ILE A 242 -16.62 10.74 16.20
C ILE A 242 -18.10 10.48 15.83
N PRO A 243 -18.50 9.22 15.58
CA PRO A 243 -19.90 8.90 15.29
C PRO A 243 -20.86 9.39 16.38
N ALA A 244 -22.05 9.83 15.97
CA ALA A 244 -23.12 10.27 16.87
C ALA A 244 -24.26 9.23 16.87
N PRO A 245 -24.74 8.76 18.05
CA PRO A 245 -24.24 9.06 19.39
C PRO A 245 -22.85 8.44 19.64
N SER A 246 -22.06 9.07 20.51
CA SER A 246 -20.76 8.51 20.90
C SER A 246 -20.97 7.18 21.62
N ALA A 247 -20.39 6.13 21.06
CA ALA A 247 -20.37 4.79 21.64
C ALA A 247 -18.92 4.28 21.71
N PRO A 248 -18.56 3.46 22.71
CA PRO A 248 -17.31 2.72 22.68
C PRO A 248 -17.19 1.91 21.39
N GLN A 249 -16.06 2.05 20.70
CA GLN A 249 -15.76 1.31 19.48
C GLN A 249 -14.43 0.59 19.67
N THR A 250 -14.36 -0.63 19.15
CA THR A 250 -13.16 -1.46 19.25
C THR A 250 -12.79 -2.03 17.89
N LEU A 251 -11.50 -2.05 17.59
CA LEU A 251 -10.95 -2.87 16.50
C LEU A 251 -10.67 -4.27 17.05
N THR A 252 -11.42 -5.25 16.58
CA THR A 252 -11.34 -6.62 17.12
C THR A 252 -10.42 -7.48 16.27
N PHE A 253 -9.39 -8.06 16.89
CA PHE A 253 -8.56 -9.13 16.36
C PHE A 253 -8.95 -10.47 17.00
N ARG A 254 -8.69 -11.56 16.28
CA ARG A 254 -8.77 -12.92 16.80
C ARG A 254 -7.37 -13.43 17.10
N ARG A 255 -7.23 -14.39 18.01
CA ARG A 255 -5.92 -14.98 18.30
C ARG A 255 -5.27 -15.57 17.06
N ASP A 256 -6.01 -16.31 16.23
CA ASP A 256 -5.49 -16.90 15.01
C ASP A 256 -4.93 -15.89 14.01
N ASP A 257 -5.38 -14.62 14.07
CA ASP A 257 -4.85 -13.54 13.23
C ASP A 257 -3.32 -13.35 13.44
N PHE A 258 -2.77 -13.68 14.62
CA PHE A 258 -1.36 -13.45 14.99
C PHE A 258 -0.42 -14.64 14.72
N TYR A 259 -0.93 -15.78 14.25
CA TYR A 259 -0.13 -16.98 14.02
C TYR A 259 -0.10 -17.33 12.52
N PRO A 260 1.02 -17.83 11.97
CA PRO A 260 1.05 -18.31 10.60
C PRO A 260 -0.01 -19.41 10.38
N PRO A 261 -0.63 -19.49 9.19
CA PRO A 261 -1.60 -20.54 8.89
C PRO A 261 -1.06 -21.95 9.18
N GLY A 262 -1.86 -22.76 9.88
CA GLY A 262 -1.48 -24.12 10.28
C GLY A 262 -0.67 -24.24 11.57
N THR A 263 -0.34 -23.12 12.22
CA THR A 263 0.36 -23.15 13.53
C THR A 263 -0.56 -23.68 14.63
N MET A 264 -0.05 -24.61 15.43
CA MET A 264 -0.76 -25.11 16.61
C MET A 264 -0.69 -24.09 17.73
N LEU A 265 -1.85 -23.73 18.30
CA LEU A 265 -1.92 -22.80 19.43
C LEU A 265 -1.44 -23.47 20.73
N PRO A 266 -0.97 -22.67 21.71
CA PRO A 266 -0.71 -23.18 23.06
C PRO A 266 -1.92 -23.88 23.68
N ALA A 267 -1.67 -24.88 24.51
CA ALA A 267 -2.74 -25.64 25.17
C ALA A 267 -3.68 -24.71 25.96
N GLY A 268 -5.00 -24.94 25.83
CA GLY A 268 -6.03 -24.16 26.51
C GLY A 268 -6.38 -22.83 25.84
N ARG A 269 -5.81 -22.51 24.68
CA ARG A 269 -6.18 -21.33 23.87
C ARG A 269 -7.19 -21.66 22.78
N SER A 270 -8.07 -20.70 22.48
CA SER A 270 -8.97 -20.79 21.32
C SER A 270 -8.49 -19.88 20.19
N THR A 271 -8.66 -20.34 18.95
CA THR A 271 -8.44 -19.51 17.75
C THR A 271 -9.37 -18.29 17.73
N SER A 272 -10.54 -18.41 18.35
CA SER A 272 -11.57 -17.37 18.42
C SER A 272 -11.43 -16.40 19.60
N ASP A 273 -10.39 -16.52 20.42
CA ASP A 273 -10.14 -15.54 21.50
C ASP A 273 -10.05 -14.14 20.89
N LEU A 274 -10.76 -13.19 21.47
CA LEU A 274 -10.85 -11.83 20.94
C LEU A 274 -9.92 -10.88 21.69
N TRP A 275 -9.22 -10.06 20.93
CA TRP A 275 -8.47 -8.92 21.44
C TRP A 275 -9.02 -7.63 20.84
N GLN A 276 -9.61 -6.81 21.69
CA GLN A 276 -10.33 -5.61 21.32
C GLN A 276 -9.47 -4.37 21.60
N TRP A 277 -8.98 -3.72 20.54
CA TRP A 277 -8.22 -2.48 20.65
C TRP A 277 -9.18 -1.30 20.77
N ASP A 278 -8.97 -0.45 21.78
CA ASP A 278 -9.85 0.68 22.06
C ASP A 278 -9.62 1.84 21.06
N ILE A 279 -10.66 2.20 20.30
CA ILE A 279 -10.60 3.30 19.33
C ILE A 279 -10.55 4.66 20.02
N ASN A 280 -11.05 4.80 21.24
CA ASN A 280 -10.93 6.05 22.00
C ASN A 280 -9.49 6.31 22.43
N ASN A 281 -8.72 5.25 22.71
CA ASN A 281 -7.27 5.35 22.95
C ASN A 281 -6.55 5.85 21.69
N LEU A 282 -6.90 5.34 20.50
CA LEU A 282 -6.39 5.86 19.23
C LEU A 282 -6.74 7.34 19.05
N ARG A 283 -8.01 7.72 19.18
CA ARG A 283 -8.48 9.12 19.06
C ARG A 283 -7.74 10.07 19.98
N MET A 284 -7.57 9.70 21.25
CA MET A 284 -6.83 10.52 22.23
C MET A 284 -5.39 10.77 21.79
N ARG A 285 -4.69 9.73 21.33
CA ARG A 285 -3.31 9.84 20.84
C ARG A 285 -3.24 10.68 19.58
N THR A 286 -4.19 10.51 18.66
CA THR A 286 -4.28 11.33 17.45
C THR A 286 -4.52 12.79 17.78
N ILE A 287 -5.39 13.12 18.76
CA ILE A 287 -5.59 14.52 19.19
C ILE A 287 -4.27 15.15 19.68
N ASN A 288 -3.47 14.41 20.44
CA ASN A 288 -2.17 14.90 20.90
C ASN A 288 -1.21 15.16 19.73
N ALA A 289 -1.17 14.25 18.74
CA ALA A 289 -0.36 14.43 17.53
C ALA A 289 -0.86 15.60 16.67
N MET A 290 -2.18 15.74 16.50
CA MET A 290 -2.80 16.85 15.80
C MET A 290 -2.42 18.20 16.43
N ASN A 291 -2.46 18.29 17.77
CA ASN A 291 -2.04 19.49 18.50
C ASN A 291 -0.57 19.84 18.23
N ALA A 292 0.31 18.85 18.18
CA ALA A 292 1.74 19.06 17.85
C ALA A 292 1.95 19.58 16.41
N GLU A 293 1.04 19.23 15.49
CA GLU A 293 1.05 19.67 14.09
C GLU A 293 0.20 20.92 13.81
N GLY A 294 -0.41 21.52 14.84
CA GLY A 294 -1.30 22.67 14.67
C GLY A 294 -2.58 22.36 13.89
N THR A 295 -3.08 21.12 14.02
CA THR A 295 -4.34 20.65 13.44
C THR A 295 -5.33 20.21 14.52
N VAL A 296 -6.59 20.02 14.13
CA VAL A 296 -7.67 19.57 15.02
C VAL A 296 -8.56 18.53 14.33
N PRO A 297 -9.34 17.72 15.06
CA PRO A 297 -10.31 16.81 14.45
C PRO A 297 -11.34 17.52 13.56
N ALA A 298 -11.73 16.87 12.46
CA ALA A 298 -12.78 17.33 11.56
C ALA A 298 -14.16 17.35 12.21
#